data_AF-A0AAQ3X965-F1
#
_entry.id   AF-A0AAQ3X965-F1
#
_cell.length_a   1.000
_cell.length_b   1.000
_cell.length_c   1.000
_cell.angle_alpha   90.00
_cell.angle_beta   90.00
_cell.angle_gamma   90.00
#
_symmetry.space_group_name_H-M   'P 1'
#
loop_
_entity.id
_entity.type
_entity.pdbx_description
1 polymer ?
#
loop_
_entity_poly.entity_id
_entity_poly.type
_entity_poly.pdbx_seq_one_letter_code
_entity_poly.pdbx_strand_id
1 'polypeptide(L)'
;MSLKKEEFLALTQGAMFVSEYRDKFLQLSRYGPEEVNTDPKKQYRFLKGLVDPLRYQLMNHTFPNCQHLIDRAIVTENIHREMEEKKRKKQAQQSSSNTRPKYSGSTYYQNHLTQSARQ
;
A
#
# COMPACT_ATOMS: atom_id res chain seq x y z
N MET A 1 -23.82 -18.10 17.81
CA MET A 1 -22.43 -18.54 17.58
C MET A 1 -21.60 -18.13 18.79
N SER A 2 -20.36 -18.62 18.96
CA SER A 2 -19.48 -18.07 20.01
C SER A 2 -18.87 -16.75 19.54
N LEU A 3 -18.64 -15.82 20.47
CA LEU A 3 -17.98 -14.53 20.17
C LEU A 3 -16.66 -14.70 19.43
N LYS A 4 -15.90 -15.76 19.75
CA LYS A 4 -14.64 -16.08 19.08
C LYS A 4 -14.81 -16.58 17.64
N LYS A 5 -15.90 -17.29 17.33
CA LYS A 5 -16.22 -17.66 15.94
C LYS A 5 -16.60 -16.43 15.14
N GLU A 6 -17.35 -15.50 15.72
CA GLU A 6 -17.70 -14.23 15.06
C GLU A 6 -16.45 -13.37 14.80
N GLU A 7 -15.54 -13.28 15.77
CA GLU A 7 -14.23 -12.63 15.62
C GLU A 7 -13.43 -13.24 14.46
N PHE A 8 -13.39 -14.58 14.35
CA PHE A 8 -12.74 -15.25 13.22
C PHE A 8 -13.40 -14.91 11.88
N LEU A 9 -14.73 -14.92 11.82
CA LEU A 9 -15.48 -14.64 10.59
C LEU A 9 -15.39 -13.18 10.15
N ALA A 10 -15.21 -12.26 11.10
CA ALA A 10 -15.02 -10.84 10.86
C ALA A 10 -13.54 -10.43 10.70
N LEU A 11 -12.59 -11.37 10.85
CA LEU A 11 -11.17 -11.08 10.80
C LEU A 11 -10.77 -10.54 9.42
N THR A 12 -10.22 -9.34 9.41
CA THR A 12 -9.61 -8.69 8.25
C THR A 12 -8.16 -8.31 8.55
N GLN A 13 -7.35 -8.16 7.52
CA GLN A 13 -5.96 -7.72 7.61
C GLN A 13 -5.90 -6.28 8.16
N GLY A 14 -6.77 -5.38 7.69
CA GLY A 14 -6.77 -3.98 8.11
C GLY A 14 -5.40 -3.32 7.87
N ALA A 15 -4.83 -2.72 8.91
CA ALA A 15 -3.50 -2.08 8.87
C ALA A 15 -2.33 -3.03 9.21
N MET A 16 -2.61 -4.32 9.44
CA MET A 16 -1.58 -5.31 9.78
C MET A 16 -0.80 -5.73 8.55
N PHE A 17 0.44 -6.16 8.77
CA PHE A 17 1.17 -6.90 7.76
C PHE A 17 0.50 -8.26 7.49
N VAL A 18 0.73 -8.81 6.30
CA VAL A 18 0.18 -10.14 5.94
C VAL A 18 0.64 -11.22 6.93
N SER A 19 1.86 -11.13 7.47
CA SER A 19 2.38 -12.05 8.48
C SER A 19 1.58 -11.99 9.79
N GLU A 20 1.30 -10.79 10.29
CA GLU A 20 0.52 -10.59 11.51
C GLU A 20 -0.94 -11.05 11.33
N TYR A 21 -1.53 -10.75 10.16
CA TYR A 21 -2.84 -11.23 9.79
C TYR A 21 -2.89 -12.76 9.73
N ARG A 22 -1.88 -13.41 9.12
CA ARG A 22 -1.72 -14.87 9.11
C ARG A 22 -1.70 -15.44 10.52
N ASP A 23 -0.92 -14.87 11.42
CA ASP A 23 -0.79 -15.40 12.77
C ASP A 23 -2.12 -15.32 13.53
N LYS A 24 -2.84 -14.19 13.42
CA LYS A 24 -4.21 -14.06 13.96
C LYS A 24 -5.19 -15.03 13.32
N PHE A 25 -5.11 -15.23 12.00
CA PHE A 25 -5.96 -16.16 11.27
C PHE A 25 -5.78 -17.58 11.80
N LEU A 26 -4.53 -18.05 11.95
CA LEU A 26 -4.23 -19.37 12.51
C LEU A 26 -4.66 -19.48 13.97
N GLN A 27 -4.50 -18.42 14.76
CA GLN A 27 -4.94 -18.40 16.15
C GLN A 27 -6.47 -18.56 16.25
N LEU A 28 -7.23 -17.83 15.43
CA LEU A 28 -8.69 -17.78 15.50
C LEU A 28 -9.38 -18.92 14.75
N SER A 29 -8.70 -19.57 13.80
CA SER A 29 -9.29 -20.65 13.00
C SER A 29 -9.75 -21.85 13.84
N ARG A 30 -9.17 -22.04 15.04
CA ARG A 30 -9.60 -23.06 16.01
C ARG A 30 -11.07 -22.91 16.44
N TYR A 31 -11.64 -21.71 16.33
CA TYR A 31 -13.02 -21.42 16.70
C TYR A 31 -14.00 -21.56 15.53
N GLY A 32 -13.50 -21.77 14.32
CA GLY A 32 -14.30 -21.97 13.11
C GLY A 32 -13.75 -23.10 12.22
N PRO A 33 -13.57 -24.33 12.73
CA PRO A 33 -12.96 -25.42 11.97
C PRO A 33 -13.70 -25.71 10.66
N GLU A 34 -15.04 -25.61 10.63
CA GLU A 34 -15.86 -25.82 9.43
C GLU A 34 -15.56 -24.86 8.27
N GLU A 35 -15.01 -23.70 8.59
CA GLU A 35 -14.67 -22.66 7.63
C GLU A 35 -13.27 -22.87 7.02
N VAL A 36 -12.47 -23.78 7.58
CA VAL A 36 -11.07 -24.03 7.19
C VAL A 36 -10.72 -25.51 7.11
N ASN A 37 -11.72 -26.40 7.18
CA ASN A 37 -11.53 -27.86 7.21
C ASN A 37 -11.03 -28.44 5.88
N THR A 38 -11.12 -27.67 4.80
CA THR A 38 -10.50 -27.99 3.52
C THR A 38 -9.60 -26.84 3.11
N ASP A 39 -8.55 -27.16 2.37
CA ASP A 39 -7.61 -26.14 1.93
C ASP A 39 -8.26 -25.07 1.02
N PRO A 40 -9.17 -25.40 0.07
CA PRO A 40 -9.90 -24.39 -0.69
C PRO A 40 -10.72 -23.43 0.19
N LYS A 41 -11.40 -23.93 1.23
CA LYS A 41 -12.12 -23.06 2.17
C LYS A 41 -11.16 -22.16 2.95
N LYS A 42 -10.03 -22.71 3.39
CA LYS A 42 -8.98 -21.95 4.07
C LYS A 42 -8.41 -20.85 3.19
N GLN A 43 -8.09 -21.16 1.92
CA GLN A 43 -7.66 -20.19 0.91
C GLN A 43 -8.70 -19.10 0.72
N TYR A 44 -9.97 -19.46 0.51
CA TYR A 44 -11.06 -18.50 0.34
C TYR A 44 -11.21 -17.57 1.56
N ARG A 45 -11.18 -18.13 2.77
CA ARG A 45 -11.30 -17.34 4.01
C ARG A 45 -10.11 -16.40 4.20
N PHE A 46 -8.89 -16.87 3.97
CA PHE A 46 -7.68 -16.04 4.05
C PHE A 46 -7.71 -14.92 3.01
N LEU A 47 -7.98 -15.25 1.74
CA LEU A 47 -8.07 -14.29 0.64
C LEU A 47 -9.14 -13.22 0.89
N LYS A 48 -10.30 -13.60 1.44
CA LYS A 48 -11.40 -12.68 1.72
C LYS A 48 -11.04 -11.63 2.77
N GLY A 49 -10.18 -11.97 3.74
CA GLY A 49 -9.77 -11.03 4.79
C GLY A 49 -8.56 -10.18 4.43
N LEU A 50 -7.86 -10.43 3.31
CA LEU A 50 -6.80 -9.54 2.83
C LEU A 50 -7.34 -8.17 2.45
N VAL A 51 -6.47 -7.15 2.51
CA VAL A 51 -6.81 -5.81 1.99
C VAL A 51 -7.09 -5.88 0.49
N ASP A 52 -8.01 -5.03 0.03
CA ASP A 52 -8.54 -5.04 -1.34
C ASP A 52 -7.44 -5.08 -2.42
N PRO A 53 -6.37 -4.25 -2.39
CA PRO A 53 -5.33 -4.29 -3.42
C PRO A 53 -4.64 -5.66 -3.54
N LEU A 54 -4.30 -6.29 -2.41
CA LEU A 54 -3.68 -7.62 -2.41
C LEU A 54 -4.69 -8.69 -2.82
N ARG A 55 -5.93 -8.59 -2.35
CA ARG A 55 -7.01 -9.52 -2.70
C ARG A 55 -7.29 -9.51 -4.20
N TYR A 56 -7.40 -8.34 -4.83
CA TYR A 56 -7.61 -8.19 -6.28
C TYR A 56 -6.45 -8.77 -7.09
N GLN A 57 -5.22 -8.60 -6.64
CA GLN A 57 -4.07 -9.17 -7.33
C GLN A 57 -4.02 -10.69 -7.22
N LEU A 58 -4.31 -11.23 -6.03
CA LEU A 58 -4.17 -12.66 -5.75
C LEU A 58 -5.37 -13.49 -6.22
N MET A 59 -6.58 -12.92 -6.32
CA MET A 59 -7.77 -13.67 -6.74
C MET A 59 -7.71 -14.21 -8.17
N ASN A 60 -6.85 -13.63 -9.02
CA ASN A 60 -6.66 -14.06 -10.41
C ASN A 60 -5.67 -15.22 -10.55
N HIS A 61 -5.13 -15.70 -9.42
CA HIS A 61 -4.16 -16.79 -9.39
C HIS A 61 -4.76 -18.02 -8.71
N THR A 62 -4.39 -19.20 -9.20
CA THR A 62 -4.67 -20.47 -8.54
C THR A 62 -3.45 -20.88 -7.73
N PHE A 63 -3.67 -21.26 -6.46
CA PHE A 63 -2.60 -21.72 -5.58
C PHE A 63 -2.79 -23.21 -5.25
N PRO A 64 -1.70 -24.00 -5.21
CA PRO A 64 -1.77 -25.40 -4.83
C PRO A 64 -2.30 -25.60 -3.41
N ASN A 65 -1.95 -24.68 -2.50
CA ASN A 65 -2.50 -24.68 -1.16
C ASN A 65 -2.48 -23.29 -0.47
N CYS A 66 -3.09 -23.20 0.72
CA CYS A 66 -3.13 -21.96 1.51
C CYS A 66 -1.75 -21.42 1.88
N GLN A 67 -0.74 -22.26 2.10
CA GLN A 67 0.60 -21.79 2.42
C GLN A 67 1.22 -21.05 1.23
N HIS A 68 1.05 -21.58 0.00
CA HIS A 68 1.51 -20.90 -1.21
C HIS A 68 0.82 -19.55 -1.42
N LEU A 69 -0.48 -19.45 -1.12
CA LEU A 69 -1.21 -18.19 -1.14
C LEU A 69 -0.62 -17.18 -0.13
N ILE A 70 -0.35 -17.60 1.11
CA ILE A 70 0.23 -16.75 2.16
C ILE A 70 1.62 -16.26 1.74
N ASP A 71 2.49 -17.16 1.28
CA ASP A 71 3.84 -16.81 0.86
C ASP A 71 3.81 -15.79 -0.30
N ARG A 72 2.90 -16.00 -1.27
CA ARG A 72 2.74 -15.05 -2.37
C ARG A 72 2.21 -13.70 -1.91
N ALA A 73 1.29 -13.67 -0.93
CA ALA A 73 0.78 -12.44 -0.36
C ALA A 73 1.87 -11.63 0.36
N ILE A 74 2.73 -12.29 1.16
CA ILE A 74 3.86 -11.65 1.85
C ILE A 74 4.84 -11.04 0.83
N VAL A 75 5.24 -11.82 -0.19
CA VAL A 75 6.15 -11.33 -1.23
C VAL A 75 5.54 -10.13 -1.97
N THR A 76 4.26 -10.19 -2.28
CA THR A 76 3.55 -9.10 -2.99
C THR A 76 3.50 -7.83 -2.16
N GLU A 77 3.16 -7.93 -0.87
CA GLU A 77 3.14 -6.81 0.07
C GLU A 77 4.53 -6.14 0.17
N ASN A 78 5.59 -6.95 0.27
CA ASN A 78 6.96 -6.45 0.33
C ASN A 78 7.36 -5.68 -0.94
N ILE A 79 7.05 -6.23 -2.12
CA ILE A 79 7.34 -5.56 -3.40
C ILE A 79 6.60 -4.22 -3.49
N HIS A 80 5.32 -4.17 -3.13
CA HIS A 80 4.55 -2.92 -3.12
C HIS A 80 5.18 -1.87 -2.19
N ARG A 81 5.57 -2.27 -0.98
CA ARG A 81 6.20 -1.36 -0.02
C ARG A 81 7.53 -0.81 -0.53
N GLU A 82 8.39 -1.66 -1.11
CA GLU A 82 9.65 -1.22 -1.70
C GLU A 82 9.45 -0.21 -2.85
N MET A 83 8.42 -0.42 -3.68
CA MET A 83 8.08 0.48 -4.78
C MET A 83 7.61 1.85 -4.27
N GLU A 84 6.75 1.85 -3.24
CA GLU A 84 6.28 3.09 -2.60
C GLU A 84 7.43 3.86 -1.92
N GLU A 85 8.36 3.16 -1.26
CA GLU A 85 9.54 3.77 -0.66
C GLU A 85 10.45 4.42 -1.71
N LYS A 86 10.71 3.72 -2.83
CA LYS A 86 11.49 4.26 -3.96
C LYS A 86 10.81 5.51 -4.54
N LYS A 87 9.49 5.52 -4.67
CA LYS A 87 8.72 6.68 -5.15
C LYS A 87 8.85 7.87 -4.19
N ARG A 88 8.73 7.64 -2.88
CA ARG A 88 8.91 8.68 -1.85
C ARG A 88 10.32 9.28 -1.88
N LYS A 89 11.36 8.44 -2.00
CA LYS A 89 12.76 8.89 -2.11
C LYS A 89 12.99 9.77 -3.35
N LYS A 90 12.46 9.36 -4.51
CA LYS A 90 12.53 10.15 -5.75
C LYS A 90 11.81 11.49 -5.64
N GLN A 91 10.62 11.50 -5.04
CA GLN A 91 9.88 12.75 -4.81
C GLN A 91 10.63 13.68 -3.86
N ALA A 92 11.21 13.16 -2.77
CA ALA A 92 12.02 13.95 -1.82
C ALA A 92 13.28 14.55 -2.46
N GLN A 93 13.94 13.84 -3.38
CA GLN A 93 15.07 14.38 -4.14
C GLN A 93 14.64 15.45 -5.15
N GLN A 94 13.47 15.32 -5.78
CA GLN A 94 12.94 16.34 -6.69
C GLN A 94 12.53 17.63 -5.95
N SER A 95 11.96 17.54 -4.75
CA SER A 95 11.67 18.74 -3.93
C SER A 95 12.92 19.44 -3.38
N SER A 96 14.06 18.74 -3.27
CA SER A 96 15.36 19.34 -2.96
C SER A 96 16.01 20.04 -4.17
N SER A 97 15.60 19.72 -5.40
CA SER A 97 16.20 20.23 -6.65
C SER A 97 15.51 21.49 -7.20
N ASN A 98 14.65 22.15 -6.42
CA ASN A 98 13.95 23.35 -6.86
C ASN A 98 14.82 24.62 -6.83
N THR A 99 16.13 24.49 -7.07
CA THR A 99 16.99 25.59 -7.52
C THR A 99 16.67 25.89 -8.99
N ARG A 100 15.47 26.42 -9.23
CA ARG A 100 15.12 27.08 -10.48
C ARG A 100 16.21 28.13 -10.75
N PRO A 101 16.99 28.06 -11.84
CA PRO A 101 17.86 29.16 -12.21
C PRO A 101 16.93 30.35 -12.47
N LYS A 102 17.00 31.38 -11.62
CA LYS A 102 16.40 32.68 -11.94
C LYS A 102 17.18 33.21 -13.14
N TYR A 103 16.61 33.04 -14.33
CA TYR A 103 17.05 33.78 -15.49
C TYR A 103 16.81 35.26 -15.18
N SER A 104 17.89 35.97 -14.85
CA SER A 104 17.92 37.42 -14.67
C SER A 104 17.70 38.08 -16.02
N GLY A 105 16.44 38.14 -16.46
CA GLY A 105 16.03 38.81 -17.68
C GLY A 105 15.33 40.14 -17.38
N SER A 106 16.02 41.23 -17.69
CA SER A 106 15.47 42.56 -17.98
C SER A 106 15.07 43.47 -16.81
N THR A 107 16.01 44.32 -16.37
CA THR A 107 15.72 45.60 -15.66
C THR A 107 16.09 46.84 -16.49
N TYR A 108 16.26 46.72 -17.81
CA TYR A 108 16.74 47.83 -18.64
C TYR A 108 15.66 48.80 -19.16
N TYR A 109 14.39 48.67 -18.77
CA TYR A 109 13.30 49.54 -19.29
C TYR A 109 12.46 50.26 -18.23
N GLN A 110 13.05 50.63 -17.07
CA GLN A 110 12.34 51.45 -16.07
C GLN A 110 13.03 52.79 -15.77
N ASN A 111 14.16 53.13 -16.40
CA ASN A 111 14.97 54.30 -16.02
C ASN A 111 14.96 55.48 -17.02
N HIS A 112 14.11 55.50 -18.05
CA HIS A 112 14.12 56.60 -19.05
C HIS A 112 12.89 57.52 -19.05
N LEU A 113 11.91 57.35 -18.16
CA LEU A 113 10.74 58.25 -18.12
C LEU A 113 10.77 59.35 -17.05
N THR A 114 11.82 59.47 -16.25
CA THR A 114 11.88 60.48 -15.17
C THR A 114 12.75 61.72 -15.47
N GLN A 115 13.26 61.90 -16.69
CA GLN A 115 14.05 63.09 -17.03
C GLN A 115 13.36 64.16 -17.89
N SER A 116 12.11 64.00 -18.32
CA SER A 116 11.44 65.02 -19.14
C SER A 116 10.60 66.05 -18.37
N ALA A 117 10.76 66.19 -17.06
CA ALA A 117 10.01 67.16 -16.25
C ALA A 117 10.91 68.14 -15.47
N ARG A 118 12.07 68.49 -16.04
CA ARG A 118 12.86 69.65 -15.59
C ARG A 118 13.44 70.38 -16.78
N GLN A 119 12.63 71.25 -17.36
CA GLN A 119 12.99 72.58 -17.87
C GLN A 119 11.71 73.40 -18.01
#